data_AF-A0A932T756-F1
#
_entry.id   AF-A0A932T756-F1
#
_cell.length_a   1.000
_cell.length_b   1.000
_cell.length_c   1.000
_cell.angle_alpha   90.00
_cell.angle_beta   90.00
_cell.angle_gamma   90.00
#
_symmetry.space_group_name_H-M   'P 1'
#
loop_
_entity.id
_entity.type
_entity.pdbx_description
1 polymer ?
#
loop_
_entity_poly.entity_id
_entity_poly.type
_entity_poly.pdbx_seq_one_letter_code
_entity_poly.pdbx_strand_id
1 'polypeptide(L)'
;GDITDFGVLEQYLTIYNILKKLHVPYISVIGNHDLTANGGKIYLQMFGEKNFSFIYKGYKFLFHDTNGREYDFNGSVPNLFWMTDQLKDEVPKWFVGVSHVPPFDPDFDKTLELPYKDLLLSKPNFILSLHGHTHHQSDSYKYEDHVRYMTCNSVEKQKSCLLKLINGKVMMQLIPY
;
A
#
# COMPACT_ATOMS: atom_id res chain seq x y z
N GLY A 1 -2.53 5.42 -2.83
CA GLY A 1 -2.64 6.55 -1.92
C GLY A 1 -2.58 7.82 -2.72
N ASP A 2 -2.79 8.92 -2.02
CA ASP A 2 -2.88 10.28 -2.56
C ASP A 2 -3.81 10.32 -3.76
N ILE A 3 -5.02 9.79 -3.55
CA ILE A 3 -6.12 9.86 -4.51
C ILE A 3 -6.56 11.33 -4.67
N THR A 4 -6.42 12.09 -3.59
CA THR A 4 -6.74 13.51 -3.52
C THR A 4 -5.54 14.28 -2.99
N ASP A 5 -5.39 15.55 -3.39
CA ASP A 5 -4.34 16.43 -2.85
C ASP A 5 -4.74 17.04 -1.50
N PHE A 6 -6.05 17.22 -1.26
CA PHE A 6 -6.60 17.98 -0.13
C PHE A 6 -7.70 17.25 0.66
N GLY A 7 -7.93 15.95 0.40
CA GLY A 7 -8.92 15.18 1.17
C GLY A 7 -10.36 15.70 1.04
N VAL A 8 -10.67 16.47 -0.01
CA VAL A 8 -12.01 17.04 -0.22
C VAL A 8 -12.88 16.14 -1.07
N LEU A 9 -14.19 16.13 -0.79
CA LEU A 9 -15.17 15.25 -1.45
C LEU A 9 -15.18 15.39 -2.98
N GLU A 10 -15.03 16.61 -3.49
CA GLU A 10 -15.03 16.87 -4.93
C GLU A 10 -13.88 16.15 -5.66
N GLN A 11 -12.68 16.12 -5.07
CA GLN A 11 -11.53 15.41 -5.64
C GLN A 11 -11.79 13.89 -5.66
N TYR A 12 -12.32 13.33 -4.59
CA TYR A 12 -12.69 11.91 -4.54
C TYR A 12 -13.75 11.55 -5.58
N LEU A 13 -14.81 12.35 -5.70
CA LEU A 13 -15.87 12.13 -6.69
C LEU A 13 -15.32 12.21 -8.12
N THR A 14 -14.39 13.13 -8.37
CA THR A 14 -13.74 13.28 -9.67
C THR A 14 -12.96 12.01 -10.04
N ILE A 15 -12.10 11.52 -9.15
CA ILE A 15 -11.34 10.30 -9.40
C ILE A 15 -12.26 9.07 -9.50
N TYR A 16 -13.25 8.95 -8.61
CA TYR A 16 -14.24 7.88 -8.67
C TYR A 16 -14.96 7.82 -10.03
N ASN A 17 -15.37 8.99 -10.56
CA ASN A 17 -16.05 9.07 -11.87
C ASN A 17 -15.16 8.68 -13.05
N ILE A 18 -13.84 8.78 -12.91
CA ILE A 18 -12.87 8.27 -13.89
C ILE A 18 -12.71 6.76 -13.72
N LEU A 19 -12.42 6.30 -12.50
CA LEU A 19 -12.12 4.89 -12.23
C LEU A 19 -13.31 3.96 -12.45
N LYS A 20 -14.55 4.43 -12.22
CA LYS A 20 -15.76 3.63 -12.47
C LYS A 20 -15.98 3.24 -13.93
N LYS A 21 -15.24 3.84 -14.87
CA LYS A 21 -15.28 3.50 -16.30
C LYS A 21 -14.41 2.28 -16.65
N LEU A 22 -13.56 1.83 -15.72
CA LEU A 22 -12.73 0.65 -15.91
C LEU A 22 -13.58 -0.62 -15.92
N HIS A 23 -13.28 -1.54 -16.84
CA HIS A 23 -13.91 -2.87 -16.91
C HIS A 23 -13.19 -3.90 -16.02
N VAL A 24 -12.38 -3.43 -15.07
CA VAL A 24 -11.62 -4.25 -14.12
C VAL A 24 -11.80 -3.69 -12.72
N PRO A 25 -11.73 -4.52 -11.67
CA PRO A 25 -11.73 -4.02 -10.30
C PRO A 25 -10.55 -3.07 -10.07
N TYR A 26 -10.82 -1.95 -9.40
CA TYR A 26 -9.78 -1.07 -8.87
C TYR A 26 -9.83 -1.12 -7.35
N ILE A 27 -8.66 -1.08 -6.73
CA ILE A 27 -8.50 -1.12 -5.29
C ILE A 27 -7.66 0.09 -4.90
N SER A 28 -8.14 0.82 -3.90
CA SER A 28 -7.44 1.97 -3.33
C SER A 28 -6.73 1.58 -2.05
N VAL A 29 -5.64 2.29 -1.77
CA VAL A 29 -5.04 2.39 -0.43
C VAL A 29 -4.95 3.87 -0.09
N ILE A 30 -5.18 4.22 1.17
CA ILE A 30 -5.17 5.60 1.65
C ILE A 30 -3.75 6.17 1.67
N GLY A 31 -3.56 7.39 1.17
CA GLY A 31 -2.30 8.13 1.32
C GLY A 31 -2.38 9.25 2.35
N ASN A 32 -1.28 9.98 2.51
CA ASN A 32 -1.18 11.04 3.50
C ASN A 32 -2.03 12.25 3.11
N HIS A 33 -2.08 12.60 1.82
CA HIS A 33 -2.94 13.69 1.34
C HIS A 33 -4.43 13.36 1.48
N ASP A 34 -4.79 12.08 1.39
CA ASP A 34 -6.15 11.59 1.62
C ASP A 34 -6.64 11.77 3.06
N LEU A 35 -5.73 11.94 4.03
CA LEU A 35 -6.06 12.14 5.44
C LEU A 35 -6.27 13.61 5.81
N THR A 36 -5.95 14.53 4.91
CA THR A 36 -6.09 15.97 5.18
C THR A 36 -7.56 16.39 5.34
N ALA A 37 -7.81 17.43 6.13
CA ALA A 37 -9.15 17.91 6.50
C ALA A 37 -10.07 16.78 7.04
N ASN A 38 -11.17 16.48 6.36
CA ASN A 38 -12.08 15.37 6.69
C ASN A 38 -11.90 14.16 5.74
N GLY A 39 -10.82 14.13 4.95
CA GLY A 39 -10.61 13.18 3.87
C GLY A 39 -10.64 11.73 4.32
N GLY A 40 -10.05 11.40 5.47
CA GLY A 40 -10.09 10.04 6.01
C GLY A 40 -11.50 9.49 6.26
N LYS A 41 -12.47 10.35 6.62
CA LYS A 41 -13.88 9.95 6.78
C LYS A 41 -14.57 9.78 5.44
N ILE A 42 -14.26 10.65 4.47
CA ILE A 42 -14.80 10.58 3.12
C ILE A 42 -14.28 9.31 2.41
N TYR A 43 -12.97 9.05 2.52
CA TYR A 43 -12.34 7.83 2.05
C TYR A 43 -13.07 6.60 2.59
N LEU A 44 -13.30 6.53 3.91
CA LEU A 44 -13.98 5.40 4.54
C LEU A 44 -15.38 5.16 3.96
N GLN A 45 -16.14 6.23 3.73
CA GLN A 45 -17.50 6.14 3.16
C GLN A 45 -17.50 5.73 1.68
N MET A 46 -16.48 6.10 0.92
CA MET A 46 -16.44 5.87 -0.54
C MET A 46 -15.69 4.58 -0.94
N PHE A 47 -14.61 4.25 -0.23
CA PHE A 47 -13.67 3.19 -0.59
C PHE A 47 -13.58 2.07 0.47
N GLY A 48 -14.12 2.29 1.66
CA GLY A 48 -14.14 1.32 2.74
C GLY A 48 -12.96 1.43 3.70
N GLU A 49 -12.74 0.35 4.46
CA GLU A 49 -11.75 0.30 5.53
C GLU A 49 -10.34 0.61 5.04
N LYS A 50 -9.54 1.28 5.88
CA LYS A 50 -8.13 1.60 5.57
C LYS A 50 -7.21 0.38 5.64
N ASN A 51 -7.62 -0.64 6.39
CA ASN A 51 -6.92 -1.91 6.53
C ASN A 51 -7.87 -3.03 6.10
N PHE A 52 -7.54 -3.75 5.03
CA PHE A 52 -8.31 -4.89 4.57
C PHE A 52 -7.43 -5.86 3.79
N SER A 53 -7.90 -7.09 3.64
CA SER A 53 -7.19 -8.10 2.88
C SER A 53 -8.15 -8.98 2.08
N PHE A 54 -7.62 -9.60 1.05
CA PHE A 54 -8.33 -10.67 0.34
C PHE A 54 -7.35 -11.67 -0.27
N ILE A 55 -7.85 -12.87 -0.54
CA ILE A 55 -7.10 -13.93 -1.19
C ILE A 55 -7.57 -14.05 -2.65
N TYR A 56 -6.62 -14.03 -3.58
CA TYR A 56 -6.89 -14.26 -5.00
C TYR A 56 -5.79 -15.11 -5.63
N LYS A 57 -6.17 -16.22 -6.27
CA LYS A 57 -5.26 -17.14 -6.96
C LYS A 57 -4.03 -17.57 -6.13
N GLY A 58 -4.22 -17.79 -4.84
CA GLY A 58 -3.16 -18.21 -3.92
C GLY A 58 -2.27 -17.07 -3.39
N TYR A 59 -2.58 -15.82 -3.69
CA TYR A 59 -1.94 -14.64 -3.11
C TYR A 59 -2.88 -13.99 -2.10
N LYS A 60 -2.39 -13.64 -0.91
CA LYS A 60 -3.09 -12.73 0.01
C LYS A 60 -2.52 -11.33 -0.16
N PHE A 61 -3.39 -10.38 -0.45
CA PHE A 61 -3.05 -8.96 -0.54
C PHE A 61 -3.48 -8.27 0.76
N LEU A 62 -2.57 -7.53 1.38
CA LEU A 62 -2.80 -6.76 2.60
C LEU A 62 -2.70 -5.27 2.26
N PHE A 63 -3.84 -4.62 2.12
CA PHE A 63 -3.93 -3.18 1.95
C PHE A 63 -4.01 -2.54 3.33
N HIS A 64 -3.07 -1.68 3.67
CA HIS A 64 -2.95 -1.16 5.03
C HIS A 64 -2.42 0.28 5.07
N ASP A 65 -2.85 0.99 6.09
CA ASP A 65 -2.45 2.37 6.37
C ASP A 65 -1.03 2.42 6.93
N THR A 66 -0.18 3.28 6.36
CA THR A 66 1.21 3.51 6.81
C THR A 66 1.53 5.00 6.99
N ASN A 67 0.52 5.87 7.00
CA ASN A 67 0.68 7.33 7.03
C ASN A 67 0.99 7.84 8.45
N GLY A 68 2.12 7.39 9.02
CA GLY A 68 2.45 7.60 10.44
C GLY A 68 2.48 9.06 10.87
N ARG A 69 2.97 9.96 10.01
CA ARG A 69 3.00 11.41 10.25
C ARG A 69 1.61 11.98 10.54
N GLU A 70 0.59 11.56 9.78
CA GLU A 70 -0.78 12.06 9.89
C GLU A 70 -1.49 11.62 11.19
N TYR A 71 -0.86 10.71 11.93
CA TYR A 71 -1.29 10.26 13.26
C TYR A 71 -0.29 10.65 14.36
N ASP A 72 0.53 11.69 14.12
CA ASP A 72 1.54 12.21 15.06
C ASP A 72 2.56 11.17 15.52
N PHE A 73 2.87 10.17 14.68
CA PHE A 73 3.80 9.07 15.00
C PHE A 73 3.48 8.38 16.34
N ASN A 74 2.19 8.13 16.57
CA ASN A 74 1.68 7.62 17.85
C ASN A 74 1.97 6.12 18.11
N GLY A 75 2.73 5.43 17.27
CA GLY A 75 3.04 4.01 17.41
C GLY A 75 1.91 3.05 17.05
N SER A 76 0.85 3.51 16.38
CA SER A 76 -0.31 2.68 16.02
C SER A 76 -0.53 2.45 14.52
N VAL A 77 0.16 3.21 13.66
CA VAL A 77 0.03 3.13 12.20
C VAL A 77 1.41 2.90 11.57
N PRO A 78 1.65 1.73 10.95
CA PRO A 78 0.68 0.66 10.64
C PRO A 78 0.20 -0.17 11.85
N ASN A 79 -1.01 -0.74 11.73
CA ASN A 79 -1.59 -1.63 12.74
C ASN A 79 -0.97 -3.04 12.66
N LEU A 80 0.12 -3.25 13.41
CA LEU A 80 0.87 -4.51 13.42
C LEU A 80 0.08 -5.69 14.01
N PHE A 81 -0.85 -5.44 14.94
CA PHE A 81 -1.70 -6.50 15.49
C PHE A 81 -2.64 -7.07 14.42
N TRP A 82 -3.28 -6.21 13.65
CA TRP A 82 -4.12 -6.60 12.53
C TRP A 82 -3.30 -7.35 11.48
N MET A 83 -2.13 -6.83 11.09
CA MET A 83 -1.26 -7.49 10.11
C MET A 83 -0.82 -8.88 10.60
N THR A 84 -0.42 -8.99 11.87
CA THR A 84 -0.04 -10.28 12.48
C THR A 84 -1.16 -11.30 12.36
N ASP A 85 -2.40 -10.89 12.60
CA ASP A 85 -3.56 -11.76 12.43
C ASP A 85 -3.74 -12.18 10.97
N GLN A 86 -3.60 -11.24 10.03
CA GLN A 86 -3.69 -11.54 8.60
C GLN A 86 -2.62 -12.53 8.11
N LEU A 87 -1.44 -12.53 8.71
CA LEU A 87 -0.33 -13.42 8.35
C LEU A 87 -0.47 -14.85 8.91
N LYS A 88 -1.47 -15.12 9.77
CA LYS A 88 -1.77 -16.48 10.25
C LYS A 88 -2.44 -17.36 9.21
N ASP A 89 -3.05 -16.78 8.18
CA ASP A 89 -3.71 -17.56 7.12
C ASP A 89 -2.74 -18.58 6.49
N GLU A 90 -3.21 -19.82 6.39
CA GLU A 90 -2.44 -20.94 5.80
C GLU A 90 -2.86 -21.26 4.36
N VAL A 91 -4.06 -20.82 3.95
CA VAL A 91 -4.59 -20.99 2.59
C VAL A 91 -3.74 -20.29 1.50
N PRO A 92 -3.32 -19.01 1.64
CA PRO A 92 -2.54 -18.33 0.62
C PRO A 92 -1.09 -18.84 0.60
N LYS A 93 -0.58 -19.04 -0.63
CA LYS A 93 0.80 -19.46 -0.89
C LYS A 93 1.79 -18.30 -0.82
N TRP A 94 1.36 -17.07 -1.09
CA TRP A 94 2.21 -15.88 -1.08
C TRP A 94 1.47 -14.68 -0.50
N PHE A 95 2.22 -13.76 0.08
CA PHE A 95 1.71 -12.55 0.72
C PHE A 95 2.31 -11.30 0.05
N VAL A 96 1.46 -10.30 -0.16
CA VAL A 96 1.82 -9.01 -0.75
C VAL A 96 1.22 -7.90 0.11
N GLY A 97 2.07 -7.02 0.64
CA GLY A 97 1.67 -5.78 1.29
C GLY A 97 1.52 -4.67 0.26
N VAL A 98 0.47 -3.87 0.39
CA VAL A 98 0.26 -2.65 -0.40
C VAL A 98 -0.07 -1.52 0.57
N SER A 99 0.74 -0.47 0.56
CA SER A 99 0.53 0.72 1.39
C SER A 99 1.01 1.97 0.65
N HIS A 100 0.96 3.13 1.32
CA HIS A 100 1.35 4.39 0.70
C HIS A 100 2.77 4.78 1.07
N VAL A 101 3.03 5.11 2.34
CA VAL A 101 4.35 5.51 2.82
C VAL A 101 5.22 4.26 3.04
N PRO A 102 6.42 4.17 2.42
CA PRO A 102 7.33 3.05 2.64
C PRO A 102 8.01 3.12 4.02
N PRO A 103 8.40 1.97 4.62
CA PRO A 103 8.92 1.93 6.00
C PRO A 103 10.21 2.73 6.23
N PHE A 104 11.01 2.92 5.18
CA PHE A 104 12.26 3.67 5.21
C PHE A 104 12.07 5.19 5.01
N ASP A 105 10.86 5.66 4.77
CA ASP A 105 10.56 7.09 4.58
C ASP A 105 10.48 7.85 5.92
N PRO A 106 10.85 9.14 5.98
CA PRO A 106 10.64 9.99 7.15
C PRO A 106 9.17 10.14 7.60
N ASP A 107 8.20 9.95 6.70
CA ASP A 107 6.76 10.06 7.02
C ASP A 107 6.20 8.78 7.65
N PHE A 108 6.98 7.70 7.64
CA PHE A 108 6.66 6.46 8.33
C PHE A 108 6.99 6.58 9.83
N ASP A 109 6.20 5.91 10.67
CA ASP A 109 6.50 5.85 12.11
C ASP A 109 7.77 5.05 12.38
N LYS A 110 8.85 5.77 12.72
CA LYS A 110 10.18 5.19 12.95
C LYS A 110 10.23 4.23 14.13
N THR A 111 9.32 4.33 15.08
CA THR A 111 9.24 3.36 16.19
C THR A 111 8.72 2.00 15.71
N LEU A 112 7.97 1.99 14.61
CA LEU A 112 7.38 0.79 14.01
C LEU A 112 8.20 0.23 12.85
N GLU A 113 9.24 0.91 12.36
CA GLU A 113 10.01 0.48 11.18
C GLU A 113 10.60 -0.93 11.36
N LEU A 114 11.34 -1.17 12.45
CA LEU A 114 11.92 -2.48 12.72
C LEU A 114 10.85 -3.55 13.03
N PRO A 115 9.86 -3.31 13.92
CA PRO A 115 8.76 -4.24 14.13
C PRO A 115 7.98 -4.61 12.87
N TYR A 116 7.73 -3.64 11.98
CA TYR A 116 7.07 -3.85 10.70
C TYR A 116 7.91 -4.75 9.80
N LYS A 117 9.19 -4.39 9.60
CA LYS A 117 10.14 -5.18 8.80
C LYS A 117 10.27 -6.61 9.34
N ASP A 118 10.40 -6.79 10.65
CA ASP A 118 10.53 -8.12 11.27
C ASP A 118 9.24 -8.93 11.14
N LEU A 119 8.07 -8.29 11.20
CA LEU A 119 6.79 -8.97 10.95
C LEU A 119 6.70 -9.48 9.50
N LEU A 120 7.09 -8.67 8.51
CA LEU A 120 7.11 -9.11 7.12
C LEU A 120 8.10 -10.28 6.91
N LEU A 121 9.31 -10.15 7.48
CA LEU A 121 10.36 -11.15 7.44
C LEU A 121 9.95 -12.47 8.12
N SER A 122 9.14 -12.41 9.17
CA SER A 122 8.66 -13.60 9.90
C SER A 122 7.82 -14.55 9.04
N LYS A 123 7.32 -14.07 7.89
CA LYS A 123 6.52 -14.85 6.95
C LYS A 123 7.38 -15.15 5.70
N PRO A 124 7.94 -16.38 5.55
CA PRO A 124 8.89 -16.70 4.47
C PRO A 124 8.34 -16.54 3.05
N ASN A 125 7.01 -16.56 2.91
CA ASN A 125 6.30 -16.37 1.64
C ASN A 125 5.70 -14.95 1.49
N PHE A 126 6.11 -13.99 2.30
CA PHE A 126 5.89 -12.57 2.06
C PHE A 126 6.90 -12.07 1.05
N ILE A 127 6.44 -11.81 -0.18
CA ILE A 127 7.33 -11.65 -1.34
C ILE A 127 7.44 -10.20 -1.81
N LEU A 128 6.53 -9.33 -1.40
CA LEU A 128 6.48 -7.95 -1.87
C LEU A 128 5.81 -7.02 -0.87
N SER A 129 6.48 -5.91 -0.58
CA SER A 129 5.93 -4.71 0.06
C SER A 129 5.92 -3.57 -0.95
N LEU A 130 4.73 -3.22 -1.45
CA LEU A 130 4.50 -2.23 -2.50
C LEU A 130 4.02 -0.90 -1.90
N HIS A 131 4.64 0.20 -2.33
CA HIS A 131 4.43 1.53 -1.79
C HIS A 131 4.28 2.60 -2.88
N GLY A 132 3.82 3.79 -2.46
CA GLY A 132 3.79 5.03 -3.23
C GLY A 132 4.67 6.09 -2.58
N HIS A 133 4.10 7.28 -2.36
CA HIS A 133 4.61 8.43 -1.60
C HIS A 133 5.90 9.10 -2.13
N THR A 134 6.93 8.36 -2.50
CA THR A 134 8.25 8.93 -2.85
C THR A 134 8.29 9.63 -4.21
N HIS A 135 7.22 9.53 -5.02
CA HIS A 135 7.12 10.04 -6.39
C HIS A 135 8.18 9.49 -7.37
N HIS A 136 8.96 8.50 -6.92
CA HIS A 136 10.05 7.87 -7.64
C HIS A 136 9.90 6.35 -7.60
N GLN A 137 10.18 5.70 -8.73
CA GLN A 137 10.23 4.26 -8.77
C GLN A 137 11.49 3.74 -8.07
N SER A 138 11.30 2.81 -7.15
CA SER A 138 12.37 2.02 -6.53
C SER A 138 11.97 0.55 -6.48
N ASP A 139 12.97 -0.32 -6.44
CA ASP A 139 12.79 -1.76 -6.48
C ASP A 139 14.06 -2.43 -5.93
N SER A 140 14.00 -2.86 -4.67
CA SER A 140 15.17 -3.39 -3.96
C SER A 140 14.81 -4.29 -2.79
N TYR A 141 15.79 -5.04 -2.30
CA TYR A 141 15.74 -5.72 -1.00
C TYR A 141 16.36 -4.78 0.04
N LYS A 142 15.57 -3.79 0.48
CA LYS A 142 16.06 -2.63 1.26
C LYS A 142 16.81 -3.02 2.54
N TYR A 143 16.36 -4.06 3.23
CA TYR A 143 16.90 -4.51 4.52
C TYR A 143 17.80 -5.76 4.38
N GLU A 144 18.27 -6.06 3.16
CA GLU A 144 19.12 -7.23 2.87
C GLU A 144 18.47 -8.57 3.29
N ASP A 145 17.13 -8.60 3.31
CA ASP A 145 16.32 -9.79 3.58
C ASP A 145 15.61 -10.29 2.29
N HIS A 146 14.75 -11.30 2.41
CA HIS A 146 14.03 -11.86 1.26
C HIS A 146 12.82 -11.03 0.83
N VAL A 147 12.45 -9.99 1.57
CA VAL A 147 11.27 -9.18 1.27
C VAL A 147 11.67 -8.10 0.27
N ARG A 148 11.00 -8.10 -0.88
CA ARG A 148 11.19 -7.07 -1.89
C ARG A 148 10.37 -5.83 -1.53
N TYR A 149 11.00 -4.66 -1.54
CA TYR A 149 10.34 -3.38 -1.32
C TYR A 149 10.34 -2.58 -2.63
N MET A 150 9.18 -2.10 -3.05
CA MET A 150 9.04 -1.33 -4.29
C MET A 150 8.23 -0.07 -4.06
N THR A 151 8.61 1.03 -4.70
CA THR A 151 7.79 2.24 -4.82
C THR A 151 7.42 2.47 -6.28
N CYS A 152 6.21 2.94 -6.54
CA CYS A 152 5.78 3.37 -7.88
C CYS A 152 5.97 4.88 -8.08
N ASN A 153 6.11 5.32 -9.34
CA ASN A 153 6.13 6.74 -9.67
C ASN A 153 4.76 7.41 -9.39
N SER A 154 4.75 8.73 -9.27
CA SER A 154 3.51 9.52 -9.32
C SER A 154 2.92 9.56 -10.73
N VAL A 155 1.61 9.84 -10.81
CA VAL A 155 0.88 9.98 -12.09
C VAL A 155 1.50 11.06 -12.98
N GLU A 156 2.08 12.11 -12.38
CA GLU A 156 2.77 13.20 -13.08
C GLU A 156 3.93 12.73 -13.96
N LYS A 157 4.59 11.61 -13.60
CA LYS A 157 5.67 11.01 -14.41
C LYS A 157 5.17 10.29 -15.66
N GLN A 158 3.86 10.28 -15.85
CA GLN A 158 3.16 9.64 -16.95
C GLN A 158 3.53 8.17 -17.17
N LYS A 159 3.78 7.45 -16.07
CA LYS A 159 4.14 6.03 -16.08
C LYS A 159 3.37 5.27 -15.03
N SER A 160 2.90 4.08 -15.39
CA SER A 160 2.31 3.09 -14.49
C SER A 160 3.26 1.91 -14.28
N CYS A 161 3.20 1.27 -13.11
CA CYS A 161 3.88 -0.01 -12.87
C CYS A 161 2.92 -1.17 -13.16
N LEU A 162 3.23 -1.98 -14.17
CA LEU A 162 2.58 -3.28 -14.38
C LEU A 162 3.32 -4.35 -13.61
N LEU A 163 2.62 -5.00 -12.67
CA LEU A 163 3.15 -6.12 -11.91
C LEU A 163 2.55 -7.44 -12.42
N LYS A 164 3.43 -8.41 -12.70
CA LYS A 164 3.05 -9.79 -12.99
C LYS A 164 3.53 -10.69 -11.86
N LEU A 165 2.57 -11.34 -11.19
CA LEU A 165 2.81 -12.28 -10.11
C LEU A 165 2.65 -13.70 -10.65
N ILE A 166 3.75 -14.46 -10.71
CA ILE A 166 3.75 -15.83 -11.26
C ILE A 166 4.56 -16.75 -10.35
N ASN A 167 3.88 -17.72 -9.71
CA ASN A 167 4.50 -18.73 -8.85
C ASN A 167 5.48 -18.13 -7.82
N GLY A 168 5.04 -17.08 -7.11
CA GLY A 168 5.84 -16.38 -6.10
C GLY A 168 6.88 -15.40 -6.64
N LYS A 169 7.09 -15.34 -7.96
CA LYS A 169 7.95 -14.33 -8.58
C LYS A 169 7.16 -13.08 -8.91
N VAL A 170 7.78 -11.92 -8.69
CA VAL A 170 7.25 -10.61 -9.03
C VAL A 170 8.05 -10.07 -10.21
N MET A 171 7.39 -9.73 -11.31
CA MET A 171 8.00 -9.00 -12.43
C MET A 171 7.36 -7.63 -12.52
N MET A 172 8.18 -6.60 -12.70
CA MET A 172 7.74 -5.22 -12.82
C MET A 172 8.12 -4.69 -14.21
N GLN A 173 7.18 -4.00 -14.84
CA GLN A 173 7.40 -3.25 -16.06
C GLN A 173 6.81 -1.86 -15.92
N LEU A 174 7.58 -0.84 -16.30
CA LEU A 174 7.05 0.52 -16.46
C LEU A 174 6.32 0.63 -17.79
N ILE A 175 5.07 1.09 -17.74
CA ILE A 175 4.23 1.35 -18.92
C ILE A 175 4.02 2.86 -19.00
N PRO A 176 4.48 3.53 -20.07
CA PRO A 176 4.12 4.93 -20.32
C PRO A 176 2.63 5.03 -20.67
N TYR A 177 1.99 6.13 -20.28
CA TYR A 177 0.63 6.44 -20.76
C TYR A 177 0.63 6.84 -22.24
#